data_AF-A0A6V7JD45-F1
#
_entry.id   AF-A0A6V7JD45-F1
#
_cell.length_a   1.000
_cell.length_b   1.000
_cell.length_c   1.000
_cell.angle_alpha   90.00
_cell.angle_beta   90.00
_cell.angle_gamma   90.00
#
_symmetry.space_group_name_H-M   'P 1'
#
loop_
_entity.id
_entity.type
_entity.pdbx_description
1 polymer ?
#
loop_
_entity_poly.entity_id
_entity_poly.type
_entity_poly.pdbx_seq_one_letter_code
_entity_poly.pdbx_strand_id
1 'polypeptide(L)' 'STFRVNLQKSSRGLGLSVSGGGTAGPVRVKRLFPQQPAALSNKLQPGDILLAANGVPLTGLTNY' A
#
# COMPACT_ATOMS: atom_id res chain seq x y z
N SER A 1 10.21 3.59 11.63
CA SER A 1 11.03 4.24 10.58
C SER A 1 10.22 4.31 9.31
N THR A 2 10.36 5.37 8.50
CA THR A 2 9.61 5.54 7.24
C THR A 2 10.54 5.30 6.06
N PHE A 3 10.06 4.59 5.04
CA PHE A 3 10.81 4.30 3.83
C PHE A 3 9.96 4.50 2.57
N ARG A 4 10.61 4.64 1.42
CA ARG A 4 9.95 4.75 0.12
C ARG A 4 10.13 3.45 -0.67
N VAL A 5 9.06 3.03 -1.33
CA VAL A 5 9.05 1.87 -2.23
C VAL A 5 8.61 2.32 -3.60
N ASN A 6 9.41 2.00 -4.62
CA ASN A 6 9.00 2.16 -6.02
C ASN A 6 8.58 0.79 -6.55
N LEU A 7 7.34 0.70 -7.01
CA LEU A 7 6.76 -0.52 -7.57
C LEU A 7 6.42 -0.26 -9.04
N GLN A 8 6.80 -1.20 -9.92
CA GLN A 8 6.35 -1.20 -11.30
C GLN A 8 5.01 -1.93 -11.39
N LYS A 9 3.99 -1.28 -11.95
CA LYS A 9 2.65 -1.85 -12.07
C LYS A 9 2.64 -3.00 -13.09
N SER A 10 2.06 -4.14 -12.74
CA SER A 10 1.82 -5.25 -13.66
C SER A 10 0.46 -5.10 -14.36
N SER A 11 0.15 -5.99 -15.30
CA SER A 11 -1.19 -6.11 -15.90
C SER A 11 -2.30 -6.36 -14.85
N ARG A 12 -1.93 -6.87 -13.67
CA ARG A 12 -2.83 -7.15 -12.54
C ARG A 12 -2.75 -6.10 -11.42
N GLY A 13 -2.07 -4.97 -11.67
CA GLY A 13 -1.90 -3.90 -10.70
C GLY A 13 -0.61 -4.01 -9.89
N LEU A 14 -0.62 -3.47 -8.66
CA LEU A 14 0.56 -3.44 -7.79
C LEU A 14 0.72 -4.71 -6.94
N GLY A 15 -0.35 -5.49 -6.77
CA GLY A 15 -0.30 -6.73 -5.99
C GLY A 15 -0.30 -6.53 -4.48
N LEU A 16 -1.01 -5.53 -3.99
CA LEU A 16 -1.35 -5.40 -2.57
C LEU A 16 -2.84 -5.10 -2.40
N SER A 17 -3.37 -5.42 -1.22
CA SER A 17 -4.65 -4.89 -0.76
C SER A 17 -4.44 -4.01 0.45
N VAL A 18 -5.31 -3.03 0.61
CA VAL A 18 -5.28 -2.08 1.72
C VAL A 18 -6.55 -2.15 2.56
N SER A 19 -6.46 -1.68 3.79
CA SER A 19 -7.59 -1.50 4.71
C SER A 19 -7.47 -0.16 5.42
N GLY A 20 -8.57 0.32 6.01
CA GLY A 20 -8.63 1.65 6.61
C GLY A 20 -8.91 2.72 5.58
N GLY A 21 -8.55 3.96 5.91
CA GLY A 21 -8.97 5.16 5.19
C GLY A 21 -10.20 5.80 5.84
N GLY A 22 -10.30 7.12 5.70
CA GLY A 22 -11.38 7.92 6.26
C GLY A 22 -11.55 7.73 7.77
N THR A 23 -12.75 7.33 8.18
CA THR A 23 -13.12 7.11 9.59
C THR A 23 -12.59 5.79 10.16
N ALA A 24 -12.15 4.85 9.32
CA ALA A 24 -11.63 3.55 9.75
C ALA A 24 -10.14 3.59 10.18
N GLY A 25 -9.54 4.78 10.23
CA GLY A 25 -8.14 4.99 10.63
C GLY A 25 -7.17 4.98 9.44
N PRO A 26 -5.86 4.85 9.69
CA PRO A 26 -4.83 4.98 8.66
C PRO A 26 -4.89 3.85 7.63
N VAL A 27 -4.51 4.16 6.38
CA VAL A 27 -4.40 3.17 5.31
C VAL A 27 -3.27 2.19 5.62
N ARG A 28 -3.58 0.90 5.66
CA ARG A 28 -2.63 -0.18 5.99
C ARG A 28 -2.59 -1.23 4.91
N VAL A 29 -1.42 -1.83 4.70
CA VAL A 29 -1.27 -3.03 3.86
C VAL A 29 -1.96 -4.20 4.55
N LYS A 30 -3.02 -4.74 3.93
CA LYS A 30 -3.78 -5.89 4.44
C LYS A 30 -3.18 -7.21 3.95
N ARG A 31 -2.86 -7.30 2.66
CA ARG A 31 -2.21 -8.48 2.05
C ARG A 31 -1.26 -8.07 0.94
N LEU A 32 -0.25 -8.89 0.74
CA LEU A 32 0.62 -8.88 -0.44
C LEU A 32 0.30 -10.12 -1.27
N PHE A 33 0.06 -9.94 -2.55
CA PHE A 33 -0.23 -11.06 -3.44
C PHE A 33 1.09 -11.68 -3.93
N PRO A 34 1.29 -13.00 -3.76
CA PRO A 34 2.51 -13.68 -4.21
C PRO A 34 2.78 -13.42 -5.70
N GLN A 35 4.07 -13.37 -6.07
CA GLN A 35 4.54 -13.14 -7.45
C GLN A 35 4.09 -11.81 -8.08
N GLN A 36 3.63 -10.86 -7.28
CA GLN A 36 3.26 -9.52 -7.73
C GLN A 36 4.28 -8.47 -7.26
N PRO A 37 4.29 -7.27 -7.89
CA PRO A 37 5.31 -6.25 -7.63
C PRO A 37 5.50 -5.92 -6.14
N ALA A 38 4.43 -5.74 -5.38
CA ALA A 38 4.52 -5.41 -3.96
C ALA A 38 5.19 -6.51 -3.12
N ALA A 39 4.86 -7.79 -3.36
CA ALA A 39 5.49 -8.93 -2.69
C ALA A 39 6.95 -9.10 -3.13
N LEU A 40 7.22 -9.01 -4.44
CA LEU A 40 8.56 -9.15 -5.01
C LEU A 40 9.52 -8.04 -4.58
N SER A 41 8.99 -6.88 -4.16
CA SER A 41 9.81 -5.80 -3.61
C SER A 41 10.54 -6.19 -2.32
N ASN A 42 10.02 -7.16 -1.56
CA ASN A 42 10.49 -7.56 -0.22
C ASN A 42 10.67 -6.38 0.77
N LYS A 43 10.04 -5.24 0.48
CA LYS A 43 10.12 -4.03 1.31
C LYS A 43 8.84 -3.77 2.11
N LEU A 44 7.71 -4.23 1.59
CA LEU A 44 6.41 -4.07 2.24
C LEU A 44 6.06 -5.32 3.04
N GLN A 45 5.30 -5.14 4.12
CA GLN A 45 4.73 -6.22 4.91
C GLN A 45 3.26 -5.92 5.27
N PRO A 46 2.41 -6.94 5.45
CA PRO A 46 1.09 -6.75 6.06
C PRO A 46 1.21 -6.05 7.41
N GLY A 47 0.38 -5.02 7.64
CA GLY A 47 0.42 -4.16 8.82
C GLY A 47 1.12 -2.81 8.60
N ASP A 48 1.94 -2.68 7.55
CA ASP A 48 2.59 -1.40 7.21
C ASP A 48 1.56 -0.31 6.96
N ILE A 49 1.84 0.90 7.48
CA ILE A 49 1.01 2.09 7.27
C ILE A 49 1.49 2.82 6.03
N LEU A 50 0.58 3.03 5.08
CA LEU A 50 0.84 3.82 3.89
C LEU A 50 0.55 5.29 4.20
N LEU A 51 1.59 6.12 4.14
CA LEU A 51 1.48 7.55 4.41
C LEU A 51 1.16 8.35 3.14
N ALA A 52 1.72 7.95 1.99
CA ALA A 52 1.53 8.62 0.71
C ALA A 52 1.66 7.63 -0.44
N ALA A 53 0.98 7.90 -1.54
CA ALA A 53 1.12 7.18 -2.82
C ALA A 53 1.45 8.20 -3.92
N ASN A 54 2.54 7.98 -4.67
CA ASN A 54 3.00 8.89 -5.72
C ASN A 54 3.11 10.36 -5.28
N GLY A 55 3.52 10.60 -4.03
CA GLY A 55 3.63 11.94 -3.45
C GLY A 55 2.32 12.53 -2.91
N VAL A 56 1.18 11.86 -3.12
CA VAL A 56 -0.12 12.27 -2.58
C VAL A 56 -0.31 11.66 -1.19
N PRO A 57 -0.48 12.45 -0.12
CA PRO A 57 -0.76 11.94 1.22
C PRO A 57 -2.06 11.14 1.27
N LEU A 58 -2.06 10.03 1.98
CA LEU A 58 -3.23 9.16 2.16
C LEU A 58 -4.04 9.49 3.42
N THR A 59 -3.58 10.44 4.22
CA THR A 59 -4.29 10.94 5.41
C THR A 59 -5.61 11.59 5.02
N GLY A 60 -6.71 11.14 5.62
CA GLY A 60 -8.04 11.71 5.37
C GLY A 60 -8.73 11.24 4.09
N LEU A 61 -8.09 10.39 3.26
CA LEU A 61 -8.73 9.81 2.08
C LEU A 61 -9.63 8.63 2.48
N THR A 62 -10.86 8.63 2.00
CA THR A 62 -11.82 7.52 2.13
C THR A 62 -11.66 6.52 0.99
N ASN A 63 -11.78 5.23 1.28
CA ASN A 63 -12.10 4.23 0.25
C ASN A 63 -13.59 4.41 -0.10
N TYR A 64 -13.91 4.60 -1.37
CA TYR A 64 -15.28 4.54 -1.91
C TYR A 64 -15.54 3.16 -2.51
#